data_AF-A0A3E2NXN2-F1
#
_entry.id   AF-A0A3E2NXN2-F1
#
_cell.length_a   1.000
_cell.length_b   1.000
_cell.length_c   1.000
_cell.angle_alpha   90.00
_cell.angle_beta   90.00
_cell.angle_gamma   90.00
#
_symmetry.space_group_name_H-M   'P 1'
#
loop_
_entity.id
_entity.type
_entity.pdbx_description
1 polymer ?
#
loop_
_entity_poly.entity_id
_entity_poly.type
_entity_poly.pdbx_seq_one_letter_code
_entity_poly.pdbx_strand_id
1 'polypeptide(L)' 'MLNEKTLAAAIKTRRLQLNYTQEYIAYKLNMSQNAYSKMELGYTSITVSRLIELCRALETDLFDMLKPVMQVA' A
#
# COMPACT_ATOMS: atom_id res chain seq x y z
N MET A 1 13.90 1.90 10.19
CA MET A 1 14.32 2.57 8.94
C MET A 1 13.28 2.30 7.88
N LEU A 2 12.90 3.33 7.11
CA LEU A 2 11.97 3.20 5.98
C LEU A 2 12.55 2.23 4.95
N ASN A 3 11.86 1.11 4.70
CA ASN A 3 12.22 0.17 3.64
C ASN A 3 10.95 -0.40 2.97
N GLU A 4 11.14 -1.01 1.80
CA GLU A 4 10.05 -1.50 0.95
C GLU A 4 9.11 -2.47 1.69
N LYS A 5 9.66 -3.34 2.56
CA LYS A 5 8.88 -4.29 3.35
C LYS A 5 7.98 -3.61 4.38
N THR A 6 8.50 -2.59 5.06
CA THR A 6 7.72 -1.84 6.07
C THR A 6 6.58 -1.04 5.43
N LEU A 7 6.79 -0.46 4.24
CA LEU A 7 5.73 0.21 3.48
C LEU A 7 4.69 -0.79 2.97
N ALA A 8 5.13 -1.93 2.43
CA ALA A 8 4.24 -3.00 1.97
C ALA A 8 3.33 -3.53 3.09
N ALA A 9 3.89 -3.69 4.30
CA ALA A 9 3.13 -4.06 5.49
C ALA A 9 2.09 -3.00 5.88
N ALA A 10 2.44 -1.71 5.82
CA ALA A 10 1.49 -0.62 6.09
C ALA A 10 0.31 -0.61 5.09
N ILE A 11 0.61 -0.78 3.80
CA ILE A 11 -0.39 -0.89 2.72
C ILE A 11 -1.35 -2.06 3.00
N LYS A 12 -0.79 -3.24 3.31
CA LYS A 12 -1.58 -4.43 3.64
C LYS A 12 -2.48 -4.21 4.85
N THR A 13 -1.93 -3.64 5.93
CA THR A 13 -2.70 -3.33 7.14
C THR A 13 -3.86 -2.39 6.83
N ARG A 14 -3.61 -1.31 6.08
CA ARG A 14 -4.66 -0.37 5.70
C ARG A 14 -5.76 -1.02 4.86
N ARG A 15 -5.39 -1.86 3.88
CA ARG A 15 -6.38 -2.61 3.08
C ARG A 15 -7.27 -3.48 3.95
N LEU A 16 -6.69 -4.19 4.92
CA LEU A 16 -7.44 -5.07 5.82
C LEU A 16 -8.37 -4.29 6.75
N GLN A 17 -7.98 -3.10 7.23
CA GLN A 17 -8.86 -2.22 8.02
C GLN A 17 -10.12 -1.80 7.25
N LEU A 18 -10.02 -1.68 5.93
CA LEU A 18 -11.15 -1.38 5.04
C LEU A 18 -11.96 -2.62 4.64
N ASN A 19 -11.55 -3.81 5.09
CA ASN A 19 -12.12 -5.11 4.67
C ASN A 19 -12.10 -5.33 3.15
N TYR A 20 -11.09 -4.79 2.47
CA TYR A 20 -10.95 -4.93 1.03
C TYR A 20 -10.16 -6.16 0.64
N THR A 21 -10.59 -6.83 -0.42
CA THR A 21 -9.82 -7.93 -1.02
C THR A 21 -8.65 -7.39 -1.86
N GLN A 22 -7.67 -8.24 -2.15
CA GLN A 22 -6.56 -7.85 -3.04
C GLN A 22 -7.07 -7.63 -4.47
N GLU A 23 -8.03 -8.43 -4.92
CA GLU A 23 -8.71 -8.32 -6.20
C GLU A 23 -9.39 -6.95 -6.36
N TYR A 24 -10.06 -6.47 -5.32
CA TYR A 24 -10.78 -5.19 -5.34
C TYR A 24 -9.83 -3.99 -5.51
N ILE A 25 -8.72 -3.96 -4.77
CA ILE A 25 -7.74 -2.86 -4.91
C ILE A 25 -6.96 -2.98 -6.22
N ALA A 26 -6.60 -4.19 -6.63
CA ALA A 26 -5.96 -4.40 -7.93
C ALA A 26 -6.84 -3.88 -9.08
N TYR A 27 -8.15 -4.12 -9.02
CA TYR A 27 -9.13 -3.55 -9.94
C TYR A 27 -9.14 -2.01 -9.90
N LYS A 28 -9.22 -1.40 -8.72
CA LYS A 28 -9.16 0.08 -8.56
C LYS A 28 -7.88 0.70 -9.15
N LEU A 29 -6.76 -0.03 -9.10
CA LEU A 29 -5.44 0.43 -9.57
C LEU A 29 -5.12 0.00 -11.01
N ASN A 30 -6.09 -0.60 -11.71
CA ASN A 30 -5.94 -1.14 -13.06
C ASN A 30 -4.72 -2.06 -13.19
N MET A 31 -4.59 -3.02 -12.28
CA MET A 31 -3.49 -3.99 -12.26
C MET A 31 -4.00 -5.40 -11.95
N SER A 32 -3.17 -6.41 -12.20
CA SER A 32 -3.52 -7.78 -11.82
C SER A 32 -3.44 -7.97 -10.31
N GLN A 33 -4.28 -8.85 -9.77
CA GLN A 33 -4.24 -9.21 -8.36
C GLN A 33 -2.86 -9.74 -7.94
N ASN A 34 -2.20 -10.53 -8.80
CA ASN A 34 -0.86 -11.05 -8.53
C ASN A 34 0.18 -9.92 -8.40
N ALA A 35 0.10 -8.89 -9.25
CA ALA A 35 0.98 -7.73 -9.16
C ALA A 35 0.74 -6.96 -7.85
N TYR A 36 -0.51 -6.81 -7.43
CA TYR A 36 -0.84 -6.17 -6.14
C TYR A 36 -0.39 -7.03 -4.95
N SER A 37 -0.50 -8.36 -5.03
CA SER A 37 -0.01 -9.29 -4.01
C SER A 37 1.52 -9.18 -3.85
N LYS A 38 2.28 -9.14 -4.96
CA LYS A 38 3.74 -8.93 -4.92
C LYS A 38 4.14 -7.59 -4.30
N MET A 39 3.33 -6.55 -4.54
CA MET A 39 3.50 -5.25 -3.88
C MET A 39 3.32 -5.36 -2.35
N GLU A 40 2.24 -6.00 -1.87
CA GLU A 40 2.03 -6.21 -0.42
C GLU A 40 3.05 -7.14 0.24
N LEU A 41 3.77 -7.95 -0.55
CA LEU A 41 4.90 -8.77 -0.09
C LEU A 41 6.24 -8.02 -0.10
N GLY A 42 6.28 -6.79 -0.65
CA GLY A 42 7.51 -6.01 -0.80
C GLY A 42 8.44 -6.55 -1.88
N TYR A 43 7.94 -7.31 -2.86
CA TYR A 43 8.71 -7.79 -4.01
C TYR A 43 8.73 -6.81 -5.18
N THR A 44 8.01 -5.69 -5.06
CA THR A 44 7.91 -4.67 -6.10
C THR A 44 8.12 -3.32 -5.46
N SER A 45 9.15 -2.60 -5.91
CA SER A 45 9.39 -1.21 -5.53
C SER A 45 8.22 -0.34 -5.98
N ILE A 46 7.80 0.59 -5.11
CA ILE A 46 6.66 1.46 -5.34
C ILE A 46 7.19 2.87 -5.66
N THR A 47 6.83 3.41 -6.82
CA THR A 47 7.10 4.81 -7.15
C THR A 47 6.23 5.74 -6.32
N VAL A 48 6.66 6.98 -6.10
CA VAL A 48 5.87 7.98 -5.37
C VAL A 48 4.51 8.23 -6.04
N SER A 49 4.45 8.29 -7.37
CA SER A 49 3.18 8.43 -8.11
C SER A 49 2.22 7.29 -7.83
N ARG A 50 2.71 6.04 -7.84
CA ARG A 50 1.91 4.85 -7.52
C ARG A 50 1.46 4.86 -6.05
N LEU A 51 2.31 5.33 -5.14
CA LEU A 51 1.95 5.46 -3.73
C LEU A 51 0.79 6.45 -3.53
N ILE A 52 0.77 7.56 -4.27
CA ILE A 52 -0.33 8.53 -4.23
C ILE A 52 -1.64 7.90 -4.74
N GLU A 53 -1.59 7.12 -5.82
CA GLU A 53 -2.76 6.38 -6.33
C GLU A 53 -3.26 5.35 -5.30
N LEU A 54 -2.34 4.61 -4.67
CA LEU A 54 -2.65 3.66 -3.60
C LEU A 54 -3.36 4.34 -2.42
N CYS A 55 -2.86 5.49 -1.98
CA CYS A 55 -3.46 6.25 -0.89
C CYS A 55 -4.93 6.59 -1.21
N ARG A 56 -5.21 7.05 -2.44
CA ARG A 56 -6.59 7.30 -2.90
C ARG A 56 -7.45 6.04 -2.92
N ALA A 57 -6.91 4.92 -3.44
CA ALA A 57 -7.64 3.65 -3.50
C ALA A 57 -7.93 3.06 -2.11
N LEU A 58 -7.07 3.36 -1.13
CA LEU A 58 -7.10 2.92 0.26
C LEU A 58 -7.63 4.01 1.22
N GLU A 59 -8.31 5.01 0.68
CA GLU A 59 -9.06 6.02 1.44
C GLU A 59 -8.23 6.59 2.61
N THR A 60 -6.98 6.94 2.32
CA THR A 60 -6.02 7.47 3.29
C THR A 60 -5.16 8.53 2.62
N ASP A 61 -4.58 9.44 3.40
CA ASP A 61 -3.56 10.33 2.87
C ASP A 61 -2.15 9.71 3.00
N LEU A 62 -1.19 10.39 2.37
CA LEU A 62 0.21 9.95 2.33
C LEU A 62 0.87 9.96 3.71
N PHE A 63 0.54 10.94 4.56
CA PHE A 63 1.12 11.05 5.89
C PHE A 63 0.66 9.92 6.79
N ASP A 64 -0.64 9.63 6.80
CA ASP A 64 -1.22 8.53 7.56
C ASP A 64 -0.70 7.16 7.08
N MET A 65 -0.50 6.99 5.77
CA MET A 65 0.10 5.78 5.21
C MET A 65 1.56 5.58 5.67
N LEU A 66 2.32 6.68 5.77
CA LEU A 66 3.73 6.64 6.14
C LEU A 66 3.98 6.65 7.65
N LYS A 67 3.01 7.09 8.46
CA LYS A 67 3.13 7.19 9.92
C LYS A 67 3.58 5.89 10.62
N PRO A 68 3.11 4.68 10.27
CA PRO A 68 3.61 3.44 10.87
C PRO A 68 5.05 3.10 10.46
N VAL A 69 5.53 3.69 9.37
CA VAL A 69 6.83 3.41 8.73
C VAL A 69 7.90 4.42 9.19
N MET A 70 7.46 5.65 9.47
CA MET A 70 8.27 6.73 10.01
C MET A 70 8.23 6.62 11.53
N GLN A 71 9.36 6.31 12.18
CA GLN A 71 9.49 6.45 13.63
C GLN A 71 9.33 7.95 13.96
N VAL A 72 8.12 8.39 14.24
CA VAL A 72 7.88 9.67 14.89
C VAL A 72 8.06 9.39 16.38
N ALA A 73 9.09 10.00 16.96
CA ALA A 73 9.38 9.98 18.39
C ALA A 73 8.19 10.53 19.20
#